data_AF-A0A017T2L3-F1
#
_entry.id   AF-A0A017T2L3-F1
#
_cell.length_a   1.000
_cell.length_b   1.000
_cell.length_c   1.000
_cell.angle_alpha   90.00
_cell.angle_beta   90.00
_cell.angle_gamma   90.00
#
_symmetry.space_group_name_H-M   'P 1'
#
loop_
_entity.id
_entity.type
_entity.pdbx_description
1 polymer ?
#
loop_
_entity_poly.entity_id
_entity_poly.type
_entity_poly.pdbx_seq_one_letter_code
_entity_poly.pdbx_strand_id
1 'polypeptide(L)'
;MRIRALVLGGFVALASSACAGQDAVSEEALGEVSEAAAVTKIAATEGALTLTFDTLGTFQDRANGRALILTATANRYLSNVFTFVPDDAFGTARIISERRLEIELPVGHELNTVLSGLPLFLTVQTFTGTPNSYTARVDIGPRFYDFRGSNEIWIDEVVKPVYGAAGLPNPLVYRGHADVTGTNLTVTAPDGAPVMQLLGGGEYNMNWTYTAVHQAVDPHTVPLTFTAQLPSGATAQKTARLVTRVTGLALTSGDPYEVWATPGCQANVLACVNGMPAGTTDFGWCGSYREVSRCLNATTCDVLPTEPFSLSPLDTSSLEPARDAWNDGSNGGAWHGIDTIRGFDTPECPEEPITIAQVVAEVEELGQQQQQQGGWYSETYTDRAGLSQSMFFNTYYGNGVDLLAAVDTYAGGGPIQAWIAWEETSCHNCHSWRDRAILYYPDSGIVVVVDGYHGYDS
;
A
#
# COMPACT_ATOMS: atom_id res chain seq x y z
N MET A 1 50.99 -22.77 23.10
CA MET A 1 51.90 -23.41 22.13
C MET A 1 51.95 -22.51 20.90
N ARG A 2 53.14 -21.99 20.51
CA ARG A 2 53.44 -20.99 19.44
C ARG A 2 52.84 -19.58 19.69
N ILE A 3 53.50 -18.49 20.11
CA ILE A 3 54.88 -17.91 20.13
C ILE A 3 55.41 -17.37 18.78
N ARG A 4 55.63 -16.03 18.79
CA ARG A 4 56.50 -15.12 17.98
C ARG A 4 55.98 -14.70 16.58
N ALA A 5 56.14 -13.46 16.13
CA ALA A 5 57.20 -12.48 16.42
C ALA A 5 56.75 -11.00 16.35
N LEU A 6 57.26 -10.23 17.31
CA LEU A 6 57.44 -8.77 17.31
C LEU A 6 58.57 -8.40 16.34
N VAL A 7 58.43 -7.31 15.57
CA VAL A 7 59.59 -6.53 15.10
C VAL A 7 59.34 -5.06 15.44
N LEU A 8 60.20 -4.58 16.32
CA LEU A 8 60.34 -3.22 16.82
C LEU A 8 61.57 -2.61 16.13
N GLY A 9 61.42 -1.41 15.61
CA GLY A 9 62.53 -0.55 15.16
C GLY A 9 61.91 0.75 14.66
N GLY A 10 62.30 1.94 15.08
CA GLY A 10 63.44 2.38 15.86
C GLY A 10 63.63 3.85 15.48
N PHE A 11 63.56 4.72 16.48
CA PHE A 11 63.65 6.18 16.46
C PHE A 11 64.60 6.81 15.43
N VAL A 12 64.15 7.90 14.79
CA VAL A 12 64.97 9.11 14.63
C VAL A 12 64.10 10.33 14.95
N ALA A 13 64.38 10.94 16.10
CA ALA A 13 63.96 12.29 16.45
C ALA A 13 65.15 13.22 16.21
N LEU A 14 64.92 14.31 15.46
CA LEU A 14 65.81 15.46 15.42
C LEU A 14 64.99 16.70 15.74
N ALA A 15 65.39 17.37 16.81
CA ALA A 15 64.90 18.69 17.21
C ALA A 15 66.01 19.73 16.93
N SER A 16 65.64 20.90 16.41
CA SER A 16 66.14 22.20 16.89
C SER A 16 65.40 23.40 16.27
N SER A 17 64.75 24.15 17.17
CA SER A 17 64.63 25.61 17.33
C SER A 17 64.47 26.60 16.14
N ALA A 18 63.32 27.27 16.19
CA ALA A 18 63.11 28.73 16.26
C ALA A 18 63.32 29.61 15.01
N CYS A 19 62.21 30.20 14.51
CA CYS A 19 62.08 31.64 14.27
C CYS A 19 60.60 32.02 14.13
N ALA A 20 60.28 33.21 14.62
CA ALA A 20 58.94 33.77 14.77
C ALA A 20 58.34 34.29 13.45
N GLY A 21 57.00 34.27 13.39
CA GLY A 21 56.18 35.30 12.73
C GLY A 21 55.88 35.10 11.24
N GLN A 22 54.68 34.59 10.94
CA GLN A 22 53.67 35.25 10.10
C GLN A 22 52.45 34.33 9.95
N ASP A 23 51.27 34.86 10.27
CA ASP A 23 49.99 34.24 9.98
C ASP A 23 49.87 33.97 8.47
N ALA A 24 50.00 32.70 8.10
CA ALA A 24 49.51 32.20 6.84
C ALA A 24 48.12 31.62 7.10
N VAL A 25 47.10 32.32 6.60
CA VAL A 25 45.74 31.79 6.45
C VAL A 25 45.88 30.51 5.63
N SER A 26 45.75 29.37 6.30
CA SER A 26 45.65 28.06 5.67
C SER A 26 44.30 28.02 4.96
N GLU A 27 44.31 28.02 3.62
CA GLU A 27 43.17 27.64 2.81
C GLU A 27 42.66 26.28 3.31
N GLU A 28 41.50 26.31 3.96
CA GLU A 28 40.80 25.14 4.44
C GLU A 28 40.45 24.27 3.23
N ALA A 29 41.05 23.09 3.17
CA ALA A 29 40.81 22.12 2.11
C ALA A 29 39.32 21.80 2.04
N LEU A 30 38.71 22.07 0.89
CA LEU A 30 37.35 21.66 0.53
C LEU A 30 37.23 20.16 0.77
N GLY A 31 36.44 19.79 1.77
CA GLY A 31 36.15 18.40 2.11
C GLY A 31 35.52 17.66 0.93
N GLU A 32 35.81 16.36 0.84
CA GLU A 32 35.25 15.44 -0.16
C GLU A 32 33.73 15.52 -0.20
N VAL A 33 33.21 15.87 -1.38
CA VAL A 33 31.78 15.81 -1.70
C VAL A 33 31.45 14.35 -2.00
N SER A 34 30.53 13.77 -1.22
CA SER A 34 29.94 12.44 -1.50
C SER A 34 29.43 12.37 -2.95
N GLU A 35 29.80 11.33 -3.71
CA GLU A 35 29.55 11.17 -5.16
C GLU A 35 28.06 11.28 -5.55
N ALA A 36 27.11 10.89 -4.68
CA ALA A 36 25.67 10.99 -4.95
C ALA A 36 25.17 12.45 -4.95
N ALA A 37 25.81 13.34 -4.20
CA ALA A 37 25.45 14.76 -4.13
C ALA A 37 25.84 15.56 -5.39
N ALA A 38 26.67 14.99 -6.29
CA ALA A 38 27.31 15.67 -7.41
C ALA A 38 26.58 15.56 -8.76
N VAL A 39 25.54 14.72 -8.89
CA VAL A 39 24.81 14.57 -10.16
C VAL A 39 23.95 15.81 -10.40
N THR A 40 24.43 16.69 -11.28
CA THR A 40 23.76 17.94 -11.65
C THR A 40 22.76 17.78 -12.79
N LYS A 41 22.81 16.65 -13.51
CA LYS A 41 21.96 16.35 -14.67
C LYS A 41 21.54 14.89 -14.71
N ILE A 42 20.31 14.64 -15.15
CA ILE A 42 19.78 13.29 -15.41
C ILE A 42 19.25 13.24 -16.85
N ALA A 43 19.54 12.16 -17.56
CA ALA A 43 19.16 12.01 -18.96
C ALA A 43 18.46 10.68 -19.21
N ALA A 44 17.46 10.71 -20.08
CA ALA A 44 16.81 9.53 -20.63
C ALA A 44 16.83 9.60 -22.16
N THR A 45 16.82 8.45 -22.82
CA THR A 45 16.79 8.35 -24.28
C THR A 45 15.73 7.35 -24.70
N GLU A 46 14.96 7.71 -25.73
CA GLU A 46 13.98 6.84 -26.38
C GLU A 46 13.98 7.16 -27.88
N GLY A 47 14.11 6.13 -28.72
CA GLY A 47 14.24 6.30 -30.16
C GLY A 47 15.31 7.33 -30.54
N ALA A 48 14.88 8.44 -31.14
CA ALA A 48 15.76 9.51 -31.63
C ALA A 48 15.92 10.69 -30.65
N LEU A 49 15.20 10.69 -29.52
CA LEU A 49 15.16 11.76 -28.53
C LEU A 49 15.99 11.39 -27.30
N THR A 50 16.89 12.29 -26.91
CA THR A 50 17.50 12.34 -25.58
C THR A 50 17.00 13.60 -24.89
N LEU A 51 16.45 13.44 -23.70
CA LEU A 51 16.00 14.53 -22.83
C LEU A 51 16.85 14.54 -21.57
N THR A 52 17.38 15.71 -21.21
CA THR A 52 18.27 15.89 -20.07
C THR A 52 17.74 17.00 -19.17
N PHE A 53 17.44 16.70 -17.92
CA PHE A 53 17.04 17.66 -16.89
C PHE A 53 18.23 18.10 -16.05
N ASP A 54 18.24 19.37 -15.66
CA ASP A 54 19.01 19.80 -14.50
C ASP A 54 18.35 19.21 -13.25
N THR A 55 19.13 18.55 -12.39
CA THR A 55 18.57 17.85 -11.23
C THR A 55 18.10 18.81 -10.16
N LEU A 56 18.72 19.99 -10.03
CA LEU A 56 18.36 21.01 -9.06
C LEU A 56 17.25 21.91 -9.61
N GLY A 57 16.08 21.89 -8.97
CA GLY A 57 15.03 22.87 -9.26
C GLY A 57 15.32 24.23 -8.62
N THR A 58 14.82 25.31 -9.25
CA THR A 58 14.99 26.67 -8.74
C THR A 58 13.66 27.32 -8.45
N PHE A 59 13.51 27.89 -7.26
CA PHE A 59 12.30 28.64 -6.91
C PHE A 59 12.38 30.07 -7.43
N GLN A 60 11.32 30.52 -8.11
CA GLN A 60 11.25 31.82 -8.74
C GLN A 60 9.87 32.45 -8.53
N ASP A 61 9.84 33.78 -8.47
CA ASP A 61 8.58 34.53 -8.47
C ASP A 61 8.06 34.65 -9.91
N ARG A 62 6.84 34.17 -10.13
CA ARG A 62 6.13 34.23 -11.41
C ARG A 62 4.84 35.04 -11.25
N ALA A 63 4.16 35.35 -12.35
CA ALA A 63 2.95 36.18 -12.33
C ALA A 63 1.85 35.62 -11.40
N ASN A 64 1.82 34.29 -11.23
CA ASN A 64 0.83 33.58 -10.41
C ASN A 64 1.35 33.18 -9.01
N GLY A 65 2.51 33.68 -8.60
CA GLY A 65 3.13 33.41 -7.30
C GLY A 65 4.48 32.72 -7.38
N ARG A 66 4.96 32.23 -6.24
CA ARG A 66 6.20 31.47 -6.12
C ARG A 66 6.04 30.09 -6.76
N ALA A 67 6.97 29.67 -7.60
CA ALA A 67 6.93 28.37 -8.27
C ALA A 67 8.31 27.73 -8.34
N LEU A 68 8.32 26.39 -8.34
CA LEU A 68 9.50 25.60 -8.66
C LEU A 68 9.65 25.52 -10.17
N ILE A 69 10.84 25.87 -10.68
CA ILE A 69 11.21 25.80 -12.09
C ILE A 69 12.21 24.67 -12.29
N LEU A 70 11.85 23.73 -13.17
CA LEU A 70 12.71 22.65 -13.63
C LEU A 70 13.09 22.91 -15.09
N THR A 71 14.37 22.80 -15.41
CA THR A 71 14.89 23.05 -16.76
C THR A 71 15.35 21.77 -17.41
N ALA A 72 15.02 21.63 -18.70
CA ALA A 72 15.49 20.51 -19.50
C ALA A 72 15.98 20.94 -20.88
N THR A 73 16.82 20.08 -21.45
CA THR A 73 17.40 20.22 -22.78
C THR A 73 17.15 18.96 -23.59
N ALA A 74 16.92 19.11 -24.89
CA ALA A 74 16.71 18.01 -25.82
C ALA A 74 17.78 18.01 -26.92
N ASN A 75 18.11 16.84 -27.46
CA ASN A 75 18.98 16.75 -28.64
C ASN A 75 18.23 17.08 -29.97
N ARG A 76 16.90 17.19 -29.94
CA ARG A 76 16.01 17.48 -31.09
C ARG A 76 15.28 18.80 -30.91
N TYR A 77 14.80 19.35 -32.03
CA TYR A 77 13.97 20.56 -32.02
C TYR A 77 12.56 20.25 -31.50
N LEU A 78 12.15 21.00 -30.48
CA LEU A 78 10.88 20.85 -29.79
C LEU A 78 9.78 21.61 -30.54
N SER A 79 8.65 20.95 -30.80
CA SER A 79 7.47 21.58 -31.42
C SER A 79 6.37 21.87 -30.41
N ASN A 80 6.22 21.01 -29.39
CA ASN A 80 5.23 21.18 -28.34
C ASN A 80 5.68 20.44 -27.07
N VAL A 81 5.30 20.98 -25.92
CA VAL A 81 5.52 20.38 -24.60
C VAL A 81 4.29 20.58 -23.73
N PHE A 82 3.93 19.58 -22.94
CA PHE A 82 2.75 19.65 -22.08
C PHE A 82 2.94 18.76 -20.85
N THR A 83 2.56 19.23 -19.66
CA THR A 83 2.70 18.49 -18.40
C THR A 83 1.35 18.08 -17.82
N PHE A 84 1.34 16.89 -17.22
CA PHE A 84 0.15 16.30 -16.63
C PHE A 84 0.53 15.30 -15.55
N VAL A 85 -0.43 14.98 -14.69
CA VAL A 85 -0.45 13.77 -13.87
C VAL A 85 -1.55 12.86 -14.43
N PRO A 86 -1.66 11.58 -14.04
CA PRO A 86 -2.79 10.77 -14.46
C PRO A 86 -4.12 11.54 -14.30
N ASP A 87 -4.91 11.55 -15.37
CA ASP A 87 -6.25 12.15 -15.47
C ASP A 87 -6.37 13.69 -15.45
N ASP A 88 -5.31 14.44 -15.14
CA ASP A 88 -5.39 15.91 -15.01
C ASP A 88 -4.18 16.67 -15.57
N ALA A 89 -4.45 17.82 -16.20
CA ALA A 89 -3.42 18.80 -16.55
C ALA A 89 -2.75 19.33 -15.28
N PHE A 90 -1.41 19.40 -15.27
CA PHE A 90 -0.66 19.65 -14.06
C PHE A 90 0.64 20.41 -14.32
N GLY A 91 0.91 21.47 -13.57
CA GLY A 91 2.01 22.37 -13.86
C GLY A 91 1.83 23.10 -15.19
N THR A 92 2.86 23.84 -15.59
CA THR A 92 2.93 24.47 -16.91
C THR A 92 4.28 24.19 -17.54
N ALA A 93 4.27 23.54 -18.71
CA ALA A 93 5.47 23.38 -19.52
C ALA A 93 5.52 24.41 -20.66
N ARG A 94 6.71 24.93 -20.95
CA ARG A 94 6.93 25.83 -22.08
C ARG A 94 8.29 25.63 -22.72
N ILE A 95 8.35 25.81 -24.04
CA ILE A 95 9.60 25.84 -24.80
C ILE A 95 10.23 27.23 -24.63
N ILE A 96 11.44 27.29 -24.09
CA ILE A 96 12.19 28.55 -23.88
C ILE A 96 13.25 28.79 -24.96
N SER A 97 13.60 27.75 -25.72
CA SER A 97 14.46 27.80 -26.91
C SER A 97 14.19 26.55 -27.75
N GLU A 98 14.65 26.51 -29.00
CA GLU A 98 14.38 25.40 -29.95
C GLU A 98 14.66 24.00 -29.38
N ARG A 99 15.56 23.88 -28.39
CA ARG A 99 15.94 22.62 -27.72
C ARG A 99 15.91 22.70 -26.20
N ARG A 100 15.26 23.70 -25.63
CA ARG A 100 15.20 23.90 -24.18
C ARG A 100 13.77 24.14 -23.75
N LEU A 101 13.38 23.53 -22.65
CA LEU A 101 12.07 23.71 -22.03
C LEU A 101 12.23 24.01 -20.55
N GLU A 102 11.20 24.59 -19.97
CA GLU A 102 11.02 24.65 -18.52
C GLU A 102 9.65 24.09 -18.13
N ILE A 103 9.59 23.53 -16.92
CA ILE A 103 8.36 23.16 -16.22
C ILE A 103 8.24 24.07 -15.01
N GLU A 104 7.08 24.68 -14.86
CA GLU A 104 6.68 25.48 -13.71
C GLU A 104 5.68 24.70 -12.86
N LEU A 105 6.00 24.53 -11.58
CA LEU A 105 5.14 23.92 -10.57
C LEU A 105 4.87 24.97 -9.47
N PRO A 106 3.67 25.58 -9.44
CA PRO A 106 3.28 26.50 -8.37
C PRO A 106 3.41 25.86 -6.98
N VAL A 107 3.89 26.65 -6.03
CA VAL A 107 3.90 26.26 -4.61
C VAL A 107 2.45 26.04 -4.16
N GLY A 108 2.21 24.96 -3.40
CA GLY A 108 0.89 24.57 -2.94
C GLY A 108 0.53 23.15 -3.35
N HIS A 109 -0.71 22.96 -3.81
CA HIS A 109 -1.23 21.64 -4.14
C HIS A 109 -0.37 20.92 -5.19
N GLU A 110 0.03 21.62 -6.25
CA GLU A 110 0.77 20.99 -7.35
C GLU A 110 2.12 20.44 -6.91
N LEU A 111 2.95 21.32 -6.33
CA LEU A 111 4.25 20.92 -5.81
C LEU A 111 4.13 19.83 -4.71
N ASN A 112 3.17 19.93 -3.79
CA ASN A 112 2.97 18.91 -2.76
C ASN A 112 2.63 17.53 -3.36
N THR A 113 1.80 17.51 -4.39
CA THR A 113 1.37 16.27 -5.06
C THR A 113 2.55 15.55 -5.71
N VAL A 114 3.43 16.25 -6.43
CA VAL A 114 4.61 15.60 -7.03
C VAL A 114 5.62 15.17 -5.96
N LEU A 115 5.86 16.02 -4.95
CA LEU A 115 6.79 15.69 -3.84
C LEU A 115 6.29 14.49 -3.01
N SER A 116 4.99 14.29 -2.92
CA SER A 116 4.40 13.10 -2.27
C SER A 116 4.67 11.78 -3.01
N GLY A 117 5.33 11.82 -4.17
CA GLY A 117 5.71 10.66 -4.96
C GLY A 117 4.79 10.38 -6.15
N LEU A 118 3.93 11.33 -6.55
CA LEU A 118 3.18 11.19 -7.81
C LEU A 118 4.10 11.59 -8.98
N PRO A 119 4.29 10.72 -9.99
CA PRO A 119 5.12 11.07 -11.14
C PRO A 119 4.49 12.20 -11.93
N LEU A 120 5.32 13.15 -12.38
CA LEU A 120 4.92 14.16 -13.34
C LEU A 120 5.21 13.64 -14.75
N PHE A 121 4.20 13.62 -15.61
CA PHE A 121 4.37 13.29 -17.01
C PHE A 121 4.55 14.55 -17.85
N LEU A 122 5.41 14.44 -18.86
CA LEU A 122 5.69 15.50 -19.83
C LEU A 122 5.59 14.91 -21.23
N THR A 123 4.58 15.33 -21.99
CA THR A 123 4.53 15.11 -23.44
C THR A 123 5.59 15.98 -24.10
N VAL A 124 6.42 15.37 -24.95
CA VAL A 124 7.46 16.03 -25.73
C VAL A 124 7.26 15.69 -27.20
N GLN A 125 6.90 16.69 -28.00
CA GLN A 125 6.81 16.56 -29.45
C GLN A 125 7.99 17.26 -30.11
N THR A 126 8.47 16.67 -31.20
CA THR A 126 9.64 17.15 -31.94
C THR A 126 9.31 17.40 -33.41
N PHE A 127 10.01 18.35 -34.02
CA PHE A 127 9.88 18.60 -35.47
C PHE A 127 10.50 17.50 -36.34
N THR A 128 11.44 16.72 -35.78
CA THR A 128 12.24 15.75 -36.54
C THR A 128 12.50 14.49 -35.72
N GLY A 129 12.51 13.33 -36.38
CA GLY A 129 12.72 12.03 -35.75
C GLY A 129 11.53 11.11 -35.98
N THR A 130 11.75 9.81 -35.80
CA THR A 130 10.66 8.81 -35.80
C THR A 130 10.92 7.87 -34.63
N PRO A 131 10.00 7.80 -33.64
CA PRO A 131 8.78 8.60 -33.50
C PRO A 131 9.08 10.10 -33.26
N ASN A 132 8.06 10.96 -33.36
CA ASN A 132 8.17 12.40 -33.08
C ASN A 132 7.36 12.85 -31.87
N SER A 133 6.69 11.93 -31.18
CA SER A 133 5.93 12.14 -29.95
C SER A 133 6.45 11.19 -28.89
N TYR A 134 6.73 11.72 -27.70
CA TYR A 134 7.29 11.01 -26.58
C TYR A 134 6.60 11.46 -25.30
N THR A 135 6.61 10.61 -24.28
CA THR A 135 6.21 10.97 -22.93
C THR A 135 7.37 10.71 -21.99
N ALA A 136 7.75 11.72 -21.21
CA ALA A 136 8.71 11.59 -20.13
C ALA A 136 7.97 11.38 -18.80
N ARG A 137 8.46 10.45 -17.99
CA ARG A 137 8.14 10.36 -16.56
C ARG A 137 9.24 11.07 -15.78
N VAL A 138 8.86 12.07 -15.00
CA VAL A 138 9.77 12.86 -14.16
C VAL A 138 9.40 12.63 -12.71
N ASP A 139 10.28 11.98 -11.96
CA ASP A 139 10.11 11.79 -10.51
C ASP A 139 10.85 12.93 -9.79
N ILE A 140 10.17 13.56 -8.82
CA ILE A 140 10.65 14.74 -8.11
C ILE A 140 10.57 14.45 -6.61
N GLY A 141 11.63 14.79 -5.86
CA GLY A 141 11.65 14.56 -4.42
C GLY A 141 12.59 15.49 -3.67
N PRO A 142 12.35 15.68 -2.35
CA PRO A 142 13.26 16.40 -1.50
C PRO A 142 14.53 15.57 -1.23
N ARG A 143 15.69 16.23 -1.30
CA ARG A 143 17.01 15.63 -1.12
C ARG A 143 17.93 16.56 -0.35
N PHE A 144 18.71 16.01 0.57
CA PHE A 144 19.82 16.72 1.19
C PHE A 144 21.03 16.76 0.26
N TYR A 145 21.82 17.82 0.32
CA TYR A 145 23.10 17.94 -0.39
C TYR A 145 23.99 18.96 0.33
N ASP A 146 25.22 19.14 -0.18
CA ASP A 146 26.21 20.09 0.38
C ASP A 146 26.45 19.84 1.88
N PHE A 147 26.70 18.58 2.23
CA PHE A 147 26.99 18.16 3.60
C PHE A 147 28.37 18.69 4.04
N ARG A 148 28.43 19.41 5.16
CA ARG A 148 29.68 19.94 5.72
C ARG A 148 29.73 19.78 7.23
N GLY A 149 30.92 19.63 7.80
CA GLY A 149 31.11 19.50 9.26
C GLY A 149 31.36 18.07 9.71
N SER A 150 30.94 17.75 10.94
CA SER A 150 31.33 16.54 11.67
C SER A 150 30.85 15.24 11.00
N ASN A 151 31.73 14.23 10.98
CA ASN A 151 31.39 12.87 10.54
C ASN A 151 30.63 12.06 11.60
N GLU A 152 30.50 12.58 12.83
CA GLU A 152 29.72 11.95 13.91
C GLU A 152 28.20 12.12 13.73
N ILE A 153 27.79 12.89 12.72
CA ILE A 153 26.40 13.05 12.30
C ILE A 153 26.33 12.57 10.85
N TRP A 154 25.62 11.47 10.61
CA TRP A 154 25.27 11.00 9.28
C TRP A 154 23.82 11.38 8.97
N ILE A 155 23.57 11.81 7.74
CA ILE A 155 22.25 12.27 7.28
C ILE A 155 22.00 11.56 5.97
N ASP A 156 20.88 10.85 5.85
CA ASP A 156 20.45 10.25 4.59
C ASP A 156 20.12 11.37 3.60
N GLU A 157 20.59 11.23 2.37
CA GLU A 157 20.26 12.13 1.27
C GLU A 157 18.75 12.18 1.02
N VAL A 158 18.07 11.04 1.20
CA VAL A 158 16.69 10.84 0.79
C VAL A 158 15.72 11.30 1.88
N VAL A 159 14.89 12.28 1.55
CA VAL A 159 13.66 12.57 2.31
C VAL A 159 12.49 11.89 1.59
N LYS A 160 11.85 10.92 2.24
CA LYS A 160 10.77 10.09 1.66
C LYS A 160 9.39 10.61 2.10
N PRO A 161 8.41 10.74 1.20
CA PRO A 161 7.03 10.93 1.60
C PRO A 161 6.49 9.62 2.18
N VAL A 162 5.96 9.66 3.39
CA VAL A 162 5.41 8.52 4.14
C VAL A 162 4.02 8.83 4.66
N TYR A 163 3.25 7.78 4.94
CA TYR A 163 1.95 7.92 5.59
C TYR A 163 2.12 7.90 7.11
N GLY A 164 1.99 9.07 7.75
CA GLY A 164 2.10 9.28 9.19
C GLY A 164 1.05 10.27 9.69
N ALA A 165 -0.09 9.76 10.15
CA ALA A 165 -1.24 10.53 10.61
C ALA A 165 -1.15 11.02 12.08
N ALA A 166 0.06 11.20 12.63
CA ALA A 166 0.33 11.42 14.06
C ALA A 166 -0.31 12.71 14.65
N GLY A 167 -1.65 12.74 14.75
CA GLY A 167 -2.45 13.90 15.15
C GLY A 167 -2.51 15.03 14.12
N LEU A 168 -2.04 14.81 12.89
CA LEU A 168 -2.04 15.82 11.83
C LEU A 168 -3.31 15.72 10.97
N PRO A 169 -3.87 16.85 10.48
CA PRO A 169 -5.02 16.84 9.58
C PRO A 169 -4.72 16.24 8.21
N ASN A 170 -3.44 16.14 7.84
CA ASN A 170 -2.98 15.48 6.61
C ASN A 170 -1.98 14.37 7.00
N PRO A 171 -2.21 13.11 6.59
CA PRO A 171 -1.33 11.99 6.90
C PRO A 171 -0.01 12.00 6.12
N LEU A 172 0.19 12.88 5.15
CA LEU A 172 1.45 13.00 4.42
C LEU A 172 2.53 13.66 5.29
N VAL A 173 3.59 12.91 5.55
CA VAL A 173 4.81 13.37 6.23
C VAL A 173 6.00 13.19 5.30
N TYR A 174 6.87 14.19 5.22
CA TYR A 174 8.16 14.05 4.56
C TYR A 174 9.17 13.64 5.63
N ARG A 175 9.74 12.44 5.50
CA ARG A 175 10.62 11.84 6.51
C ARG A 175 12.03 11.69 5.98
N GLY A 176 12.97 12.38 6.62
CA GLY A 176 14.40 12.12 6.47
C GLY A 176 14.93 11.29 7.64
N HIS A 177 16.14 10.76 7.49
CA HIS A 177 16.81 9.95 8.50
C HIS A 177 18.19 10.50 8.84
N ALA A 178 18.58 10.41 10.11
CA ALA A 178 19.90 10.79 10.56
C ALA A 178 20.39 9.85 11.66
N ASP A 179 21.68 9.52 11.62
CA ASP A 179 22.36 8.67 12.60
C ASP A 179 23.48 9.45 13.27
N VAL A 180 23.62 9.30 14.58
CA VAL A 180 24.55 10.11 15.37
C VAL A 180 25.27 9.26 16.39
N THR A 181 26.59 9.43 16.49
CA THR A 181 27.42 8.87 17.57
C THR A 181 27.26 9.67 18.86
N GLY A 182 26.04 9.85 19.34
CA GLY A 182 25.74 10.76 20.44
C GLY A 182 24.31 10.68 20.93
N THR A 183 23.96 11.67 21.74
CA THR A 183 22.60 11.85 22.27
C THR A 183 22.09 13.25 21.88
N ASN A 184 20.76 13.37 21.76
CA ASN A 184 20.05 14.62 21.53
C ASN A 184 20.46 15.35 20.24
N LEU A 185 20.14 14.76 19.07
CA LEU A 185 20.19 15.49 17.80
C LEU A 185 19.10 16.56 17.75
N THR A 186 19.51 17.79 17.44
CA THR A 186 18.60 18.91 17.17
C THR A 186 18.90 19.49 15.80
N VAL A 187 17.86 20.00 15.14
CA VAL A 187 17.97 20.66 13.84
C VAL A 187 17.47 22.09 13.99
N THR A 188 18.33 23.05 13.69
CA THR A 188 17.97 24.46 13.60
C THR A 188 17.94 24.88 12.14
N ALA A 189 16.90 25.60 11.78
CA ALA A 189 16.72 26.23 10.49
C ALA A 189 16.11 27.61 10.73
N PRO A 190 16.37 28.62 9.86
CA PRO A 190 15.66 29.89 9.94
C PRO A 190 14.14 29.68 9.90
N ASP A 191 13.70 28.77 9.02
CA ASP A 191 12.32 28.36 8.85
C ASP A 191 12.28 26.90 8.36
N GLY A 192 11.13 26.22 8.52
CA GLY A 192 10.97 24.83 8.05
C GLY A 192 11.73 23.75 8.86
N ALA A 193 12.00 23.96 10.15
CA ALA A 193 12.66 22.94 10.98
C ALA A 193 11.78 21.65 11.10
N PRO A 194 12.39 20.44 11.01
CA PRO A 194 11.66 19.19 11.23
C PRO A 194 11.28 19.00 12.70
N VAL A 195 10.26 18.16 12.91
CA VAL A 195 10.07 17.50 14.21
C VAL A 195 11.02 16.30 14.28
N MET A 196 11.89 16.30 15.29
CA MET A 196 12.83 15.21 15.54
C MET A 196 12.17 14.09 16.35
N GLN A 197 12.36 12.86 15.93
CA GLN A 197 11.88 11.67 16.64
C GLN A 197 13.03 10.66 16.81
N LEU A 198 13.42 10.40 18.05
CA LEU A 198 14.43 9.37 18.38
C LEU A 198 13.82 7.98 18.20
N LEU A 199 14.49 7.12 17.42
CA LEU A 199 14.11 5.72 17.22
C LEU A 199 14.85 4.79 18.21
N GLY A 200 16.02 5.21 18.68
CA GLY A 200 16.91 4.43 19.54
C GLY A 200 18.32 4.38 18.95
N GLY A 201 19.33 4.03 19.75
CA GLY A 201 20.69 3.81 19.25
C GLY A 201 21.39 5.01 18.59
N GLY A 202 20.85 6.23 18.72
CA GLY A 202 21.36 7.42 18.01
C GLY A 202 20.72 7.64 16.63
N GLU A 203 19.70 6.86 16.27
CA GLU A 203 18.94 6.98 15.03
C GLU A 203 17.73 7.91 15.21
N TYR A 204 17.52 8.80 14.24
CA TYR A 204 16.49 9.83 14.28
C TYR A 204 15.70 9.90 12.98
N ASN A 205 14.38 9.94 13.12
CA ASN A 205 13.48 10.44 12.08
C ASN A 205 13.39 11.96 12.15
N MET A 206 13.41 12.60 10.99
CA MET A 206 13.15 14.02 10.80
C MET A 206 11.85 14.16 10.02
N ASN A 207 10.79 14.61 10.68
CA ASN A 207 9.45 14.66 10.10
C ASN A 207 9.05 16.10 9.77
N TRP A 208 8.76 16.36 8.51
CA TRP A 208 8.19 17.64 8.04
C TRP A 208 6.75 17.47 7.58
N THR A 209 5.92 18.48 7.89
CA THR A 209 4.69 18.73 7.13
C THR A 209 5.05 19.38 5.79
N TYR A 210 4.10 19.44 4.84
CA TYR A 210 4.33 20.11 3.56
C TYR A 210 4.78 21.58 3.74
N THR A 211 4.13 22.33 4.64
CA THR A 211 4.50 23.74 4.89
C THR A 211 5.95 23.85 5.37
N ALA A 212 6.36 22.98 6.29
CA ALA A 212 7.71 23.00 6.84
C ALA A 212 8.76 22.54 5.81
N VAL A 213 8.49 21.49 5.03
CA VAL A 213 9.44 21.02 4.01
C VAL A 213 9.61 22.07 2.90
N HIS A 214 8.52 22.74 2.49
CA HIS A 214 8.56 23.82 1.52
C HIS A 214 9.46 24.96 1.99
N GLN A 215 9.30 25.43 3.23
CA GLN A 215 10.16 26.45 3.82
C GLN A 215 11.62 26.01 3.92
N ALA A 216 11.88 24.72 4.15
CA ALA A 216 13.24 24.20 4.21
C ALA A 216 13.93 24.09 2.83
N VAL A 217 13.17 23.98 1.73
CA VAL A 217 13.72 23.92 0.36
C VAL A 217 13.77 25.27 -0.36
N ASP A 218 13.04 26.28 0.13
CA ASP A 218 13.00 27.62 -0.46
C ASP A 218 13.21 28.73 0.59
N PRO A 219 14.35 29.45 0.56
CA PRO A 219 15.44 29.35 -0.40
C PRO A 219 16.44 28.22 -0.06
N HIS A 220 16.75 27.37 -1.03
CA HIS A 220 17.74 26.29 -0.89
C HIS A 220 19.18 26.74 -0.59
N THR A 221 19.44 28.05 -0.56
CA THR A 221 20.76 28.63 -0.27
C THR A 221 21.10 28.62 1.21
N VAL A 222 20.11 28.47 2.09
CA VAL A 222 20.32 28.48 3.54
C VAL A 222 20.36 27.05 4.07
N PRO A 223 21.48 26.61 4.68
CA PRO A 223 21.60 25.25 5.19
C PRO A 223 20.84 25.06 6.51
N LEU A 224 20.35 23.85 6.72
CA LEU A 224 19.93 23.35 8.02
C LEU A 224 21.17 23.01 8.84
N THR A 225 21.12 23.30 10.14
CA THR A 225 22.22 23.02 11.07
C THR A 225 21.81 21.91 12.03
N PHE A 226 22.59 20.84 12.01
CA PHE A 226 22.43 19.64 12.82
C PHE A 226 23.42 19.71 13.97
N THR A 227 22.93 19.65 15.21
CA THR A 227 23.76 19.72 16.41
C THR A 227 23.48 18.53 17.30
N ALA A 228 24.54 17.82 17.72
CA ALA A 228 24.44 16.67 18.60
C ALA A 228 25.46 16.73 19.74
N GLN A 229 25.08 16.18 20.89
CA GLN A 229 25.97 16.00 22.03
C GLN A 229 26.63 14.63 21.99
N LEU A 230 27.95 14.58 21.94
CA LEU A 230 28.73 13.34 21.95
C LEU A 230 28.85 12.77 23.38
N PRO A 231 29.11 11.47 23.54
CA PRO A 231 29.31 10.85 24.86
C PRO A 231 30.48 11.45 25.66
N SER A 232 31.45 12.05 24.96
CA SER A 232 32.58 12.77 25.55
C SER A 232 32.19 14.12 26.18
N GLY A 233 30.95 14.58 25.99
CA GLY A 233 30.48 15.91 26.36
C GLY A 233 30.79 16.99 25.32
N ALA A 234 31.51 16.67 24.24
CA ALA A 234 31.73 17.57 23.12
C ALA A 234 30.47 17.72 22.25
N THR A 235 30.40 18.82 21.49
CA THR A 235 29.33 19.06 20.53
C THR A 235 29.82 18.77 19.11
N ALA A 236 29.07 17.94 18.38
CA ALA A 236 29.25 17.76 16.94
C ALA A 236 28.25 18.64 16.19
N GLN A 237 28.70 19.24 15.09
CA GLN A 237 27.85 20.05 14.22
C GLN A 237 28.05 19.65 12.76
N LYS A 238 26.95 19.51 12.03
CA LYS A 238 26.92 19.30 10.58
C LYS A 238 25.93 20.27 9.95
N THR A 239 26.20 20.70 8.74
CA THR A 239 25.25 21.46 7.92
C THR A 239 24.93 20.69 6.66
N ALA A 240 23.69 20.81 6.20
CA ALA A 240 23.24 20.28 4.91
C ALA A 240 22.12 21.17 4.37
N ARG A 241 22.00 21.26 3.05
CA ARG A 241 20.91 21.99 2.41
C ARG A 241 19.86 21.00 1.94
N LEU A 242 18.59 21.35 2.10
CA LEU A 242 17.48 20.58 1.54
C LEU A 242 17.03 21.25 0.24
N VAL A 243 16.82 20.45 -0.81
CA VAL A 243 16.36 20.92 -2.13
C VAL A 243 15.30 20.01 -2.69
N THR A 244 14.48 20.55 -3.59
CA THR A 244 13.71 19.74 -4.52
C THR A 244 14.58 19.35 -5.71
N ARG A 245 14.72 18.04 -5.96
CA ARG A 245 15.47 17.50 -7.10
C ARG A 245 14.61 16.63 -8.01
N VAL A 246 14.98 16.61 -9.30
CA VAL A 246 14.60 15.53 -10.20
C VAL A 246 15.41 14.29 -9.81
N THR A 247 14.71 13.27 -9.33
CA THR A 247 15.31 12.03 -8.80
C THR A 247 15.19 10.86 -9.77
N GLY A 248 14.31 10.95 -10.77
CA GLY A 248 14.11 9.93 -11.78
C GLY A 248 13.65 10.56 -13.10
N LEU A 249 14.11 9.98 -14.20
CA LEU A 249 13.70 10.36 -15.55
C LEU A 249 13.65 9.12 -16.43
N ALA A 250 12.51 8.89 -17.04
CA ALA A 250 12.33 7.86 -18.05
C ALA A 250 11.58 8.43 -19.27
N LEU A 251 11.78 7.85 -20.44
CA LEU A 251 11.10 8.23 -21.69
C LEU A 251 10.43 7.00 -22.30
N THR A 252 9.30 7.22 -22.93
CA THR A 252 8.62 6.23 -23.77
C THR A 252 8.04 6.89 -25.00
N SER A 253 7.93 6.13 -26.08
CA SER A 253 7.17 6.50 -27.28
C SER A 253 5.81 5.79 -27.37
N GLY A 254 5.54 4.86 -26.45
CA GLY A 254 4.25 4.17 -26.31
C GLY A 254 3.29 4.90 -25.36
N ASP A 255 2.20 4.23 -25.01
CA ASP A 255 1.23 4.74 -24.04
C ASP A 255 1.85 4.77 -22.62
N PRO A 256 1.93 5.94 -21.95
CA PRO A 256 2.47 6.02 -20.60
C PRO A 256 1.66 5.23 -19.56
N TYR A 257 0.37 5.00 -19.77
CA TYR A 257 -0.49 4.23 -18.87
C TYR A 257 -0.27 2.71 -19.00
N GLU A 258 0.21 2.24 -20.14
CA GLU A 258 0.63 0.84 -20.32
C GLU A 258 2.05 0.63 -19.80
N VAL A 259 2.97 1.55 -20.13
CA VAL A 259 4.40 1.43 -19.77
C VAL A 259 4.66 1.70 -18.29
N TRP A 260 3.93 2.66 -17.71
CA TRP A 260 4.02 3.04 -16.30
C TRP A 260 2.64 3.02 -15.65
N ALA A 261 1.94 1.90 -15.80
CA ALA A 261 0.65 1.68 -15.16
C ALA A 261 0.70 2.09 -13.68
N THR A 262 -0.26 2.92 -13.26
CA THR A 262 -0.41 3.28 -11.85
C THR A 262 -0.72 2.00 -11.09
N PRO A 263 0.19 1.52 -10.21
CA PRO A 263 -0.07 0.28 -9.51
C PRO A 263 -1.22 0.49 -8.53
N GLY A 264 -2.08 -0.51 -8.40
CA GLY A 264 -3.08 -0.60 -7.33
C GLY A 264 -2.42 -0.79 -5.95
N CYS A 265 -3.20 -1.26 -4.98
CA CYS A 265 -2.60 -1.72 -3.73
C CYS A 265 -1.74 -2.96 -3.97
N GLN A 266 -0.53 -2.99 -3.41
CA GLN A 266 0.38 -4.13 -3.55
C GLN A 266 0.24 -5.09 -2.36
N ALA A 267 0.32 -6.40 -2.60
CA ALA A 267 0.08 -7.43 -1.58
C ALA A 267 0.97 -7.31 -0.35
N ASN A 268 2.26 -7.02 -0.54
CA ASN A 268 3.22 -6.82 0.54
C ASN A 268 2.91 -5.57 1.37
N VAL A 269 2.41 -4.49 0.74
CA VAL A 269 2.03 -3.26 1.44
C VAL A 269 0.74 -3.48 2.22
N LEU A 270 -0.27 -4.13 1.62
CA LEU A 270 -1.51 -4.49 2.30
C LEU A 270 -1.25 -5.37 3.52
N ALA A 271 -0.45 -6.42 3.37
CA ALA A 271 -0.09 -7.32 4.45
C ALA A 271 0.61 -6.58 5.60
N CYS A 272 1.50 -5.63 5.29
CA CYS A 272 2.14 -4.79 6.30
C CYS A 272 1.15 -3.87 7.02
N VAL A 273 0.26 -3.21 6.28
CA VAL A 273 -0.78 -2.32 6.83
C VAL A 273 -1.73 -3.09 7.75
N ASN A 274 -2.22 -4.25 7.31
CA ASN A 274 -3.14 -5.10 8.09
C ASN A 274 -2.46 -5.82 9.25
N GLY A 275 -1.15 -6.04 9.18
CA GLY A 275 -0.35 -6.60 10.26
C GLY A 275 -0.04 -5.61 11.39
N MET A 276 -0.37 -4.32 11.22
CA MET A 276 -0.13 -3.32 12.25
C MET A 276 -1.11 -3.42 13.42
N PRO A 277 -0.67 -3.14 14.66
CA PRO A 277 -1.57 -3.06 15.81
C PRO A 277 -2.70 -2.06 15.58
N ALA A 278 -3.89 -2.38 16.09
CA ALA A 278 -5.04 -1.48 16.05
C ALA A 278 -4.70 -0.10 16.64
N GLY A 279 -5.09 0.97 15.96
CA GLY A 279 -4.78 2.35 16.34
C GLY A 279 -3.43 2.89 15.83
N THR A 280 -2.69 2.10 15.04
CA THR A 280 -1.50 2.59 14.34
C THR A 280 -1.84 3.77 13.43
N THR A 281 -1.03 4.83 13.51
CA THR A 281 -1.17 6.03 12.67
C THR A 281 0.04 6.28 11.77
N ASP A 282 1.15 5.58 11.98
CA ASP A 282 2.38 5.68 11.19
C ASP A 282 2.65 4.37 10.45
N PHE A 283 2.58 4.44 9.13
CA PHE A 283 2.77 3.33 8.21
C PHE A 283 3.98 3.56 7.30
N GLY A 284 4.87 4.50 7.64
CA GLY A 284 6.03 4.82 6.80
C GLY A 284 7.04 3.68 6.63
N TRP A 285 6.97 2.66 7.49
CA TRP A 285 7.72 1.42 7.40
C TRP A 285 7.13 0.42 6.37
N CYS A 286 5.84 0.53 6.04
CA CYS A 286 5.17 -0.34 5.06
C CYS A 286 5.41 0.10 3.61
N GLY A 287 5.80 1.35 3.39
CA GLY A 287 6.04 1.88 2.05
C GLY A 287 6.00 3.41 2.01
N SER A 288 6.07 3.94 0.80
CA SER A 288 5.84 5.36 0.54
C SER A 288 4.40 5.76 0.84
N TYR A 289 4.18 7.07 0.97
CA TYR A 289 2.85 7.65 1.15
C TYR A 289 1.83 7.12 0.12
N ARG A 290 2.18 7.11 -1.17
CA ARG A 290 1.27 6.70 -2.25
C ARG A 290 0.98 5.21 -2.24
N GLU A 291 1.96 4.37 -1.93
CA GLU A 291 1.76 2.93 -1.81
C GLU A 291 0.80 2.60 -0.67
N VAL A 292 1.02 3.19 0.50
CA VAL A 292 0.15 2.98 1.67
C VAL A 292 -1.24 3.56 1.45
N SER A 293 -1.35 4.79 0.92
CA SER A 293 -2.66 5.43 0.69
C SER A 293 -3.58 4.63 -0.23
N ARG A 294 -3.02 3.88 -1.19
CA ARG A 294 -3.81 2.98 -2.05
C ARG A 294 -4.32 1.75 -1.30
N CYS A 295 -3.61 1.32 -0.27
CA CYS A 295 -3.94 0.11 0.49
C CYS A 295 -4.85 0.35 1.70
N LEU A 296 -4.96 1.57 2.21
CA LEU A 296 -5.74 1.84 3.44
C LEU A 296 -7.25 1.58 3.31
N ASN A 297 -7.78 1.61 2.09
CA ASN A 297 -9.17 1.25 1.80
C ASN A 297 -9.27 0.00 0.91
N ALA A 298 -8.15 -0.67 0.64
CA ALA A 298 -8.15 -1.89 -0.13
C ALA A 298 -8.50 -3.06 0.78
N THR A 299 -9.32 -3.96 0.26
CA THR A 299 -9.61 -5.27 0.82
C THR A 299 -8.59 -6.28 0.32
N THR A 300 -8.51 -7.44 0.99
CA THR A 300 -7.70 -8.57 0.52
C THR A 300 -8.02 -8.92 -0.95
N CYS A 301 -9.29 -8.79 -1.34
CA CYS A 301 -9.77 -9.12 -2.68
C CYS A 301 -9.49 -8.06 -3.75
N ASP A 302 -9.08 -6.85 -3.36
CA ASP A 302 -8.58 -5.86 -4.33
C ASP A 302 -7.15 -6.20 -4.81
N VAL A 303 -6.49 -7.17 -4.16
CA VAL A 303 -5.06 -7.44 -4.34
C VAL A 303 -4.75 -8.90 -4.63
N LEU A 304 -5.54 -9.83 -4.11
CA LEU A 304 -5.46 -11.23 -4.48
C LEU A 304 -6.15 -11.47 -5.84
N PRO A 305 -5.70 -12.48 -6.61
CA PRO A 305 -6.44 -12.93 -7.77
C PRO A 305 -7.86 -13.31 -7.34
N THR A 306 -8.85 -12.81 -8.06
CA THR A 306 -10.22 -13.27 -7.90
C THR A 306 -10.33 -14.71 -8.42
N GLU A 307 -11.15 -15.50 -7.77
CA GLU A 307 -11.41 -16.89 -8.15
C GLU A 307 -12.84 -17.03 -8.68
N PRO A 308 -13.07 -17.90 -9.69
CA PRO A 308 -14.42 -18.26 -10.08
C PRO A 308 -15.13 -18.92 -8.90
N PHE A 309 -16.43 -18.68 -8.80
CA PHE A 309 -17.25 -19.28 -7.74
C PHE A 309 -17.15 -20.81 -7.80
N SER A 310 -16.88 -21.41 -6.64
CA SER A 310 -16.87 -22.86 -6.43
C SER A 310 -17.10 -23.17 -4.95
N LEU A 311 -17.53 -24.40 -4.64
CA LEU A 311 -17.77 -24.82 -3.26
C LEU A 311 -16.76 -25.89 -2.84
N SER A 312 -16.01 -25.60 -1.77
CA SER A 312 -15.03 -26.52 -1.20
C SER A 312 -15.62 -27.24 0.02
N PRO A 313 -15.64 -28.58 0.09
CA PRO A 313 -16.21 -29.29 1.23
C PRO A 313 -15.52 -28.96 2.56
N LEU A 314 -16.33 -28.76 3.60
CA LEU A 314 -15.89 -28.60 4.99
C LEU A 314 -16.30 -29.82 5.83
N ASP A 315 -15.54 -30.08 6.90
CA ASP A 315 -15.92 -31.07 7.91
C ASP A 315 -17.11 -30.56 8.74
N THR A 316 -18.20 -31.33 8.77
CA THR A 316 -19.42 -31.04 9.53
C THR A 316 -19.60 -31.97 10.75
N SER A 317 -18.59 -32.76 11.12
CA SER A 317 -18.68 -33.72 12.23
C SER A 317 -19.12 -33.10 13.57
N SER A 318 -18.87 -31.81 13.78
CA SER A 318 -19.35 -31.07 14.97
C SER A 318 -20.87 -30.88 15.03
N LEU A 319 -21.58 -31.02 13.91
CA LEU A 319 -23.04 -30.87 13.81
C LEU A 319 -23.80 -32.17 14.05
N GLU A 320 -23.11 -33.31 14.06
CA GLU A 320 -23.71 -34.65 14.25
C GLU A 320 -24.51 -34.76 15.56
N PRO A 321 -24.05 -34.26 16.73
CA PRO A 321 -24.85 -34.31 17.95
C PRO A 321 -26.17 -33.53 17.86
N ALA A 322 -26.19 -32.41 17.12
CA ALA A 322 -27.39 -31.62 16.92
C ALA A 322 -28.36 -32.31 15.95
N ARG A 323 -27.84 -32.98 14.91
CA ARG A 323 -28.62 -33.82 14.00
C ARG A 323 -29.30 -34.96 14.77
N ASP A 324 -28.53 -35.70 15.57
CA ASP A 324 -29.03 -36.86 16.31
C ASP A 324 -30.10 -36.44 17.32
N ALA A 325 -29.87 -35.35 18.06
CA ALA A 325 -30.86 -34.80 18.99
C ALA A 325 -32.15 -34.33 18.28
N TRP A 326 -32.04 -33.81 17.06
CA TRP A 326 -33.20 -33.42 16.26
C TRP A 326 -34.00 -34.66 15.79
N ASN A 327 -33.30 -35.73 15.38
CA ASN A 327 -33.92 -37.00 14.94
C ASN A 327 -34.63 -37.76 16.07
N ASP A 328 -34.17 -37.63 17.32
CA ASP A 328 -34.79 -38.29 18.48
C ASP A 328 -36.17 -37.70 18.86
N GLY A 329 -36.50 -36.49 18.42
CA GLY A 329 -37.70 -35.75 18.80
C GLY A 329 -38.99 -36.20 18.12
N SER A 330 -39.50 -37.41 18.35
CA SER A 330 -40.73 -37.90 17.69
C SER A 330 -42.02 -37.22 18.18
N ASN A 331 -42.91 -36.89 17.24
CA ASN A 331 -44.29 -36.45 17.48
C ASN A 331 -45.32 -37.50 16.95
N GLY A 332 -46.35 -37.77 17.75
CA GLY A 332 -47.24 -38.94 17.63
C GLY A 332 -47.98 -39.07 16.29
N GLY A 333 -47.44 -39.89 15.38
CA GLY A 333 -48.08 -40.33 14.13
C GLY A 333 -47.42 -39.85 12.84
N ALA A 334 -46.36 -39.04 12.92
CA ALA A 334 -45.54 -38.62 11.78
C ALA A 334 -44.10 -39.12 11.95
N TRP A 335 -43.41 -39.42 10.85
CA TRP A 335 -41.97 -39.66 10.85
C TRP A 335 -41.23 -38.47 10.25
N HIS A 336 -40.01 -38.25 10.70
CA HIS A 336 -39.10 -37.25 10.16
C HIS A 336 -37.66 -37.67 10.43
N GLY A 337 -36.73 -37.13 9.67
CA GLY A 337 -35.31 -37.36 9.86
C GLY A 337 -34.47 -36.39 9.05
N ILE A 338 -33.31 -36.02 9.58
CA ILE A 338 -32.21 -35.42 8.83
C ILE A 338 -31.26 -36.54 8.48
N ASP A 339 -31.04 -36.72 7.18
CA ASP A 339 -30.12 -37.73 6.63
C ASP A 339 -28.68 -37.23 6.74
N THR A 340 -28.42 -36.02 6.24
CA THR A 340 -27.06 -35.47 6.19
C THR A 340 -27.05 -33.97 6.41
N ILE A 341 -25.97 -33.49 7.02
CA ILE A 341 -25.60 -32.08 7.06
C ILE A 341 -24.24 -31.94 6.41
N ARG A 342 -24.18 -31.21 5.29
CA ARG A 342 -22.96 -30.93 4.54
C ARG A 342 -22.58 -29.46 4.67
N GLY A 343 -21.28 -29.19 4.71
CA GLY A 343 -20.73 -27.86 4.84
C GLY A 343 -19.82 -27.59 3.66
N PHE A 344 -19.82 -26.36 3.18
CA PHE A 344 -18.91 -25.89 2.14
C PHE A 344 -18.40 -24.50 2.47
N ASP A 345 -17.21 -24.21 2.01
CA ASP A 345 -16.62 -22.88 2.00
C ASP A 345 -16.71 -22.29 0.59
N THR A 346 -16.93 -20.99 0.53
CA THR A 346 -16.87 -20.21 -0.71
C THR A 346 -15.48 -19.59 -0.90
N PRO A 347 -15.09 -19.18 -2.11
CA PRO A 347 -13.79 -18.52 -2.31
C PRO A 347 -13.73 -17.22 -1.52
N GLU A 348 -12.58 -16.94 -0.89
CA GLU A 348 -12.37 -15.72 -0.11
C GLU A 348 -12.57 -14.46 -0.97
N CYS A 349 -12.18 -14.53 -2.25
CA CYS A 349 -12.25 -13.43 -3.20
C CYS A 349 -12.94 -13.86 -4.51
N PRO A 350 -14.29 -13.90 -4.53
CA PRO A 350 -15.02 -14.27 -5.73
C PRO A 350 -14.97 -13.15 -6.79
N GLU A 351 -14.98 -13.51 -8.06
CA GLU A 351 -15.04 -12.55 -9.19
C GLU A 351 -16.28 -11.64 -9.14
N GLU A 352 -17.39 -12.16 -8.60
CA GLU A 352 -18.65 -11.44 -8.43
C GLU A 352 -19.25 -11.70 -7.04
N PRO A 353 -20.08 -10.79 -6.51
CA PRO A 353 -20.79 -11.02 -5.25
C PRO A 353 -21.61 -12.32 -5.29
N ILE A 354 -21.33 -13.23 -4.35
CA ILE A 354 -21.99 -14.54 -4.28
C ILE A 354 -23.45 -14.38 -3.86
N THR A 355 -24.33 -14.99 -4.63
CA THR A 355 -25.77 -15.05 -4.36
C THR A 355 -26.22 -16.45 -3.95
N ILE A 356 -27.26 -16.55 -3.12
CA ILE A 356 -27.87 -17.85 -2.79
C ILE A 356 -28.30 -18.65 -4.03
N ALA A 357 -28.68 -17.99 -5.14
CA ALA A 357 -29.04 -18.69 -6.38
C ALA A 357 -27.82 -19.39 -7.03
N GLN A 358 -26.64 -18.77 -7.01
CA GLN A 358 -25.39 -19.41 -7.46
C GLN A 358 -25.02 -20.57 -6.55
N VAL A 359 -25.14 -20.39 -5.23
CA VAL A 359 -24.89 -21.45 -4.24
C VAL A 359 -25.79 -22.65 -4.50
N VAL A 360 -27.10 -22.44 -4.70
CA VAL A 360 -28.06 -23.51 -5.00
C VAL A 360 -27.64 -24.25 -6.29
N ALA A 361 -27.34 -23.52 -7.36
CA ALA A 361 -26.93 -24.11 -8.63
C ALA A 361 -25.67 -24.99 -8.49
N GLU A 362 -24.66 -24.51 -7.75
CA GLU A 362 -23.40 -25.26 -7.53
C GLU A 362 -23.61 -26.49 -6.62
N VAL A 363 -24.41 -26.36 -5.55
CA VAL A 363 -24.79 -27.50 -4.70
C VAL A 363 -25.56 -28.56 -5.52
N GLU A 364 -26.43 -28.12 -6.43
CA GLU A 364 -27.14 -29.01 -7.34
C GLU A 364 -26.20 -29.68 -8.34
N GLU A 365 -25.23 -28.98 -8.91
CA GLU A 365 -24.23 -29.58 -9.80
C GLU A 365 -23.38 -30.64 -9.09
N LEU A 366 -22.92 -30.34 -7.86
CA LEU A 366 -22.23 -31.30 -7.00
C LEU A 366 -23.12 -32.51 -6.65
N GLY A 367 -24.43 -32.29 -6.47
CA GLY A 367 -25.42 -33.31 -6.17
C GLY A 367 -25.85 -34.16 -7.37
N GLN A 368 -25.88 -33.60 -8.58
CA GLN A 368 -26.25 -34.30 -9.82
C GLN A 368 -25.22 -35.34 -10.23
N GLN A 369 -23.96 -35.20 -9.79
CA GLN A 369 -22.98 -36.29 -9.89
C GLN A 369 -23.37 -37.52 -9.05
N GLN A 370 -24.24 -37.36 -8.06
CA GLN A 370 -24.66 -38.44 -7.16
C GLN A 370 -26.05 -39.04 -7.45
N GLN A 371 -27.06 -38.28 -7.85
CA GLN A 371 -28.41 -38.84 -8.11
C GLN A 371 -29.21 -38.07 -9.19
N GLN A 372 -29.61 -38.77 -10.26
CA GLN A 372 -30.62 -38.32 -11.23
C GLN A 372 -32.04 -38.54 -10.65
N GLN A 373 -32.63 -37.57 -9.96
CA GLN A 373 -34.06 -37.59 -9.61
C GLN A 373 -34.69 -36.20 -9.81
N GLY A 374 -36.02 -36.18 -9.97
CA GLY A 374 -36.83 -35.08 -10.53
C GLY A 374 -36.70 -33.70 -9.86
N GLY A 375 -37.32 -32.70 -10.47
CA GLY A 375 -37.28 -31.32 -9.96
C GLY A 375 -38.13 -31.12 -8.69
N TRP A 376 -37.74 -30.15 -7.87
CA TRP A 376 -38.43 -29.77 -6.64
C TRP A 376 -39.82 -29.18 -6.92
N TYR A 377 -40.84 -29.53 -6.11
CA TYR A 377 -42.20 -29.02 -6.31
C TYR A 377 -42.42 -27.63 -5.71
N SER A 378 -41.71 -27.32 -4.63
CA SER A 378 -41.75 -26.04 -3.95
C SER A 378 -40.34 -25.57 -3.72
N GLU A 379 -40.02 -24.37 -4.19
CA GLU A 379 -38.73 -23.70 -3.99
C GLU A 379 -39.00 -22.32 -3.42
N THR A 380 -38.34 -21.98 -2.32
CA THR A 380 -38.50 -20.67 -1.69
C THR A 380 -37.16 -20.11 -1.28
N TYR A 381 -36.82 -18.95 -1.85
CA TYR A 381 -35.72 -18.12 -1.37
C TYR A 381 -36.21 -17.29 -0.18
N THR A 382 -35.46 -17.33 0.90
CA THR A 382 -35.85 -16.73 2.17
C THR A 382 -34.63 -16.27 2.97
N ASP A 383 -34.88 -15.68 4.13
CA ASP A 383 -33.85 -15.28 5.08
C ASP A 383 -34.05 -16.01 6.41
N ARG A 384 -33.27 -15.60 7.42
CA ARG A 384 -33.35 -16.14 8.79
C ARG A 384 -34.79 -16.16 9.35
N ALA A 385 -35.60 -15.13 9.08
CA ALA A 385 -36.96 -15.06 9.63
C ALA A 385 -37.90 -16.10 8.99
N GLY A 386 -37.70 -16.40 7.70
CA GLY A 386 -38.48 -17.39 7.00
C GLY A 386 -38.00 -18.84 7.15
N LEU A 387 -36.87 -19.10 7.82
CA LEU A 387 -36.41 -20.48 8.09
C LEU A 387 -37.42 -21.32 8.86
N SER A 388 -38.27 -20.69 9.69
CA SER A 388 -39.38 -21.36 10.38
C SER A 388 -40.40 -22.02 9.45
N GLN A 389 -40.37 -21.72 8.15
CA GLN A 389 -41.17 -22.39 7.12
C GLN A 389 -40.57 -23.75 6.69
N SER A 390 -39.28 -23.98 6.94
CA SER A 390 -38.64 -25.28 6.74
C SER A 390 -39.09 -26.28 7.80
N MET A 391 -39.19 -27.55 7.44
CA MET A 391 -39.41 -28.62 8.43
C MET A 391 -38.26 -28.72 9.45
N PHE A 392 -37.03 -28.36 9.07
CA PHE A 392 -35.85 -28.52 9.91
C PHE A 392 -35.77 -27.50 11.04
N PHE A 393 -36.16 -26.24 10.74
CA PHE A 393 -35.97 -25.10 11.64
C PHE A 393 -37.28 -24.61 12.28
N ASN A 394 -38.36 -25.38 12.14
CA ASN A 394 -39.61 -25.13 12.86
C ASN A 394 -39.63 -25.87 14.20
N THR A 395 -40.63 -25.56 15.03
CA THR A 395 -40.83 -26.19 16.35
C THR A 395 -41.85 -27.32 16.32
N TYR A 396 -42.35 -27.71 15.14
CA TYR A 396 -43.41 -28.70 15.00
C TYR A 396 -42.86 -30.13 14.91
N TYR A 397 -41.82 -30.34 14.09
CA TYR A 397 -41.23 -31.67 13.87
C TYR A 397 -40.05 -31.97 14.81
N GLY A 398 -39.40 -30.96 15.37
CA GLY A 398 -38.27 -31.15 16.27
C GLY A 398 -37.87 -29.87 16.97
N ASN A 399 -36.74 -29.89 17.66
CA ASN A 399 -36.17 -28.68 18.24
C ASN A 399 -35.34 -27.92 17.19
N GLY A 400 -36.01 -27.36 16.18
CA GLY A 400 -35.36 -26.63 15.09
C GLY A 400 -34.60 -25.38 15.54
N VAL A 401 -34.92 -24.83 16.72
CA VAL A 401 -34.20 -23.71 17.33
C VAL A 401 -32.79 -24.13 17.76
N ASP A 402 -32.66 -25.28 18.43
CA ASP A 402 -31.37 -25.79 18.87
C ASP A 402 -30.51 -26.25 17.68
N LEU A 403 -31.14 -26.82 16.64
CA LEU A 403 -30.44 -27.15 15.39
C LEU A 403 -29.88 -25.89 14.72
N LEU A 404 -30.70 -24.84 14.56
CA LEU A 404 -30.24 -23.58 13.97
C LEU A 404 -29.12 -22.95 14.81
N ALA A 405 -29.21 -23.00 16.14
CA ALA A 405 -28.16 -22.50 17.02
C ALA A 405 -26.83 -23.25 16.85
N ALA A 406 -26.87 -24.57 16.65
CA ALA A 406 -25.69 -25.37 16.35
C ALA A 406 -25.08 -25.00 14.98
N VAL A 407 -25.92 -24.83 13.96
CA VAL A 407 -25.48 -24.39 12.62
C VAL A 407 -24.88 -22.98 12.68
N ASP A 408 -25.48 -22.05 13.42
CA ASP A 408 -24.95 -20.70 13.61
C ASP A 408 -23.58 -20.72 14.31
N THR A 409 -23.43 -21.57 15.33
CA THR A 409 -22.15 -21.73 16.03
C THR A 409 -21.06 -22.25 15.10
N TYR A 410 -21.41 -23.17 14.20
CA TYR A 410 -20.51 -23.71 13.18
C TYR A 410 -20.14 -22.67 12.12
N ALA A 411 -21.13 -21.93 11.60
CA ALA A 411 -20.96 -21.00 10.49
C ALA A 411 -20.52 -19.58 10.91
N GLY A 412 -20.39 -19.31 12.21
CA GLY A 412 -20.03 -17.98 12.74
C GLY A 412 -21.22 -17.04 12.99
N GLY A 413 -22.46 -17.48 12.70
CA GLY A 413 -23.69 -16.72 12.92
C GLY A 413 -23.92 -15.58 11.93
N GLY A 414 -24.80 -14.63 12.27
CA GLY A 414 -25.07 -13.46 11.44
C GLY A 414 -26.25 -13.61 10.47
N PRO A 415 -26.32 -12.76 9.42
CA PRO A 415 -27.35 -12.83 8.38
C PRO A 415 -27.30 -14.17 7.62
N ILE A 416 -28.46 -14.66 7.20
CA ILE A 416 -28.59 -15.88 6.39
C ILE A 416 -29.36 -15.52 5.12
N GLN A 417 -28.84 -15.97 3.98
CA GLN A 417 -29.64 -16.19 2.78
C GLN A 417 -29.94 -17.67 2.68
N ALA A 418 -31.19 -18.04 2.43
CA ALA A 418 -31.60 -19.43 2.44
C ALA A 418 -32.44 -19.79 1.22
N TRP A 419 -32.35 -21.04 0.82
CA TRP A 419 -33.27 -21.67 -0.12
C TRP A 419 -33.78 -22.94 0.52
N ILE A 420 -35.10 -23.10 0.54
CA ILE A 420 -35.76 -24.28 1.09
C ILE A 420 -36.61 -24.91 0.00
N ALA A 421 -36.57 -26.24 -0.07
CA ALA A 421 -37.34 -26.99 -1.03
C ALA A 421 -37.80 -28.32 -0.47
N TRP A 422 -38.88 -28.83 -1.04
CA TRP A 422 -39.37 -30.16 -0.75
C TRP A 422 -40.03 -30.79 -1.97
N GLU A 423 -40.04 -32.12 -1.99
CA GLU A 423 -40.75 -32.89 -2.99
C GLU A 423 -41.48 -34.09 -2.39
N GLU A 424 -42.65 -34.45 -2.94
CA GLU A 424 -43.34 -35.67 -2.53
C GLU A 424 -42.68 -36.89 -3.19
N THR A 425 -42.40 -37.89 -2.36
CA THR A 425 -41.83 -39.18 -2.75
C THR A 425 -42.88 -40.28 -2.60
N SER A 426 -42.92 -41.20 -3.56
CA SER A 426 -43.90 -42.28 -3.54
C SER A 426 -43.65 -43.25 -2.38
N CYS A 427 -44.68 -43.54 -1.60
CA CYS A 427 -44.68 -44.64 -0.62
C CYS A 427 -46.04 -45.35 -0.58
N HIS A 428 -46.09 -46.53 0.04
CA HIS A 428 -47.29 -47.36 0.06
C HIS A 428 -48.19 -47.04 1.27
N ASN A 429 -49.40 -46.53 1.00
CA ASN A 429 -50.40 -46.11 2.01
C ASN A 429 -49.91 -45.01 2.98
N CYS A 430 -49.09 -44.12 2.47
CA CYS A 430 -48.37 -43.13 3.25
C CYS A 430 -48.18 -41.88 2.38
N HIS A 431 -47.87 -40.75 3.01
CA HIS A 431 -47.27 -39.62 2.32
C HIS A 431 -45.86 -39.40 2.87
N SER A 432 -44.88 -39.27 1.98
CA SER A 432 -43.48 -39.05 2.32
C SER A 432 -42.94 -37.93 1.48
N TRP A 433 -42.18 -37.03 2.09
CA TRP A 433 -41.52 -35.92 1.44
C TRP A 433 -40.04 -35.96 1.70
N ARG A 434 -39.28 -35.50 0.72
CA ARG A 434 -37.88 -35.13 0.89
C ARG A 434 -37.79 -33.64 1.03
N ASP A 435 -36.92 -33.20 1.92
CA ASP A 435 -36.73 -31.80 2.24
C ASP A 435 -35.25 -31.45 2.13
N ARG A 436 -35.01 -30.23 1.66
CA ARG A 436 -33.69 -29.64 1.59
C ARG A 436 -33.73 -28.20 2.07
N ALA A 437 -32.75 -27.83 2.86
CA ALA A 437 -32.44 -26.45 3.17
C ALA A 437 -30.98 -26.16 2.83
N ILE A 438 -30.74 -25.11 2.06
CA ILE A 438 -29.42 -24.57 1.76
C ILE A 438 -29.34 -23.21 2.45
N LEU A 439 -28.37 -23.05 3.34
CA LEU A 439 -28.12 -21.84 4.11
C LEU A 439 -26.77 -21.27 3.69
N TYR A 440 -26.74 -20.02 3.27
CA TYR A 440 -25.52 -19.27 2.99
C TYR A 440 -25.33 -18.16 4.03
N TYR A 441 -24.16 -18.14 4.66
CA TYR A 441 -23.72 -17.17 5.65
C TYR A 441 -22.72 -16.20 4.99
N PRO A 442 -23.18 -15.01 4.51
CA PRO A 442 -22.33 -14.15 3.68
C PRO A 442 -21.12 -13.58 4.41
N ASP A 443 -21.20 -13.41 5.73
CA ASP A 443 -20.13 -12.82 6.54
C ASP A 443 -18.96 -13.79 6.74
N SER A 444 -19.21 -15.10 6.68
CA SER A 444 -18.19 -16.14 6.89
C SER A 444 -17.85 -16.93 5.62
N GLY A 445 -18.62 -16.77 4.54
CA GLY A 445 -18.44 -17.57 3.32
C GLY A 445 -18.90 -19.03 3.46
N ILE A 446 -19.60 -19.39 4.55
CA ILE A 446 -19.97 -20.78 4.81
C ILE A 446 -21.36 -21.09 4.22
N VAL A 447 -21.45 -22.23 3.56
CA VAL A 447 -22.70 -22.82 3.08
C VAL A 447 -22.99 -24.10 3.85
N VAL A 448 -24.22 -24.24 4.35
CA VAL A 448 -24.69 -25.46 5.03
C VAL A 448 -25.90 -26.03 4.29
N VAL A 449 -25.82 -27.31 3.94
CA VAL A 449 -26.88 -28.05 3.26
C VAL A 449 -27.43 -29.10 4.22
N VAL A 450 -28.71 -29.03 4.51
CA VAL A 450 -29.45 -29.99 5.33
C VAL A 450 -30.39 -30.77 4.42
N ASP A 451 -30.20 -32.08 4.36
CA ASP A 451 -31.03 -33.02 3.61
C ASP A 451 -31.77 -33.94 4.58
N GLY A 452 -33.04 -34.19 4.32
CA GLY A 452 -33.85 -35.06 5.16
C GLY A 452 -35.22 -35.38 4.56
N TYR A 453 -36.12 -35.83 5.42
CA TYR A 453 -37.45 -36.29 5.04
C TYR A 453 -38.47 -36.10 6.16
N HIS A 454 -39.75 -36.06 5.79
CA HIS A 454 -40.88 -36.21 6.71
C HIS A 454 -42.05 -36.95 6.07
N GLY A 455 -43.02 -37.40 6.87
CA GLY A 455 -44.21 -38.06 6.36
C GLY A 455 -45.20 -38.51 7.42
N TYR A 456 -46.34 -39.02 6.97
CA TYR A 456 -47.40 -39.56 7.81
C TYR A 456 -48.21 -40.65 7.08
N ASP A 457 -48.88 -41.53 7.84
CA ASP A 457 -49.76 -42.56 7.30
C ASP A 457 -51.09 -41.95 6.79
N SER A 458 -51.60 -42.42 5.65
CA SER A 458 -52.82 -41.90 4.98
C SER A 458 -54.13 -42.20 5.70
#